data_AF-A0A953UBY0-F1
#
_entry.id   AF-A0A953UBY0-F1
#
_cell.length_a   1.000
_cell.length_b   1.000
_cell.length_c   1.000
_cell.angle_alpha   90.00
_cell.angle_beta   90.00
_cell.angle_gamma   90.00
#
_symmetry.space_group_name_H-M   'P 1'
#
loop_
_entity.id
_entity.type
_entity.pdbx_description
1 polymer ?
#
loop_
_entity_poly.entity_id
_entity_poly.type
_entity_poly.pdbx_seq_one_letter_code
_entity_poly.pdbx_strand_id
1 'polypeptide(L)'
;MRARSGNRAVANRQIARAHELLGLRKELPTARRAMEIAQARSLDQQSLEILREMQRNGTLIPAYAGDLKDLPEFIARCERELASLR
;
A
#
# COMPACT_ATOMS: atom_id res chain seq x y z
N MET A 1 -2.78 17.51 -16.35
CA MET A 1 -3.34 16.29 -15.71
C MET A 1 -2.36 15.53 -14.80
N ARG A 2 -1.09 15.94 -14.64
CA ARG A 2 -0.02 15.19 -13.95
C ARG A 2 -0.14 15.08 -12.41
N ALA A 3 -0.75 16.07 -11.74
CA ALA A 3 -0.88 16.06 -10.28
C ALA A 3 -1.87 15.01 -9.74
N ARG A 4 -2.81 14.52 -10.57
CA ARG A 4 -3.87 13.61 -10.10
C ARG A 4 -3.34 12.21 -9.77
N SER A 5 -2.41 11.68 -10.55
CA SER A 5 -1.86 10.33 -10.35
C SER A 5 -0.97 10.26 -9.11
N GLY A 6 -0.10 11.25 -8.91
CA GLY A 6 0.72 11.34 -7.69
C GLY A 6 -0.15 11.45 -6.43
N ASN A 7 -1.17 12.32 -6.45
CA ASN A 7 -2.10 12.45 -5.32
C ASN A 7 -2.85 11.15 -5.03
N ARG A 8 -3.23 10.39 -6.07
CA ARG A 8 -3.88 9.08 -5.92
C ARG A 8 -2.93 8.03 -5.31
N ALA A 9 -1.68 7.98 -5.73
CA ALA A 9 -0.68 7.08 -5.15
C ALA A 9 -0.47 7.37 -3.65
N VAL A 10 -0.35 8.65 -3.29
CA VAL A 10 -0.20 9.08 -1.89
C VAL A 10 -1.46 8.77 -1.08
N ALA A 11 -2.65 9.08 -1.61
CA ALA A 11 -3.92 8.78 -0.95
C ALA A 11 -4.07 7.28 -0.68
N ASN A 12 -3.80 6.44 -1.69
CA ASN A 12 -3.83 4.99 -1.53
C ASN A 12 -2.88 4.52 -0.41
N ARG A 13 -1.66 5.06 -0.35
CA ARG A 13 -0.68 4.70 0.69
C ARG A 13 -1.13 5.12 2.09
N GLN A 14 -1.70 6.31 2.24
CA GLN A 14 -2.22 6.77 3.53
C GLN A 14 -3.38 5.90 4.03
N ILE A 15 -4.29 5.52 3.11
CA ILE A 15 -5.40 4.62 3.44
C ILE A 15 -4.87 3.20 3.73
N ALA A 16 -3.89 2.71 2.97
CA ALA A 16 -3.24 1.42 3.22
C ALA A 16 -2.65 1.36 4.64
N ARG A 17 -1.97 2.43 5.07
CA ARG A 17 -1.41 2.53 6.41
C ARG A 17 -2.48 2.49 7.50
N ALA A 18 -3.63 3.11 7.27
CA ALA A 18 -4.75 3.04 8.21
C ALA A 18 -5.27 1.60 8.36
N HIS A 19 -5.46 0.90 7.23
CA HIS A 19 -5.86 -0.51 7.24
C HIS A 19 -4.82 -1.42 7.91
N GLU A 20 -3.53 -1.20 7.65
CA GLU A 20 -2.47 -1.94 8.32
C GLU A 20 -2.53 -1.78 9.84
N LEU A 21 -2.66 -0.53 10.32
CA LEU A 21 -2.78 -0.24 11.74
C LEU A 21 -4.02 -0.90 12.37
N LEU A 22 -5.12 -1.03 11.62
CA LEU A 22 -6.31 -1.75 12.07
C LEU A 22 -6.08 -3.26 12.11
N GLY A 23 -5.49 -3.84 11.06
CA GLY A 23 -5.23 -5.28 10.96
C GLY A 23 -4.24 -5.82 12.01
N LEU A 24 -3.35 -4.96 12.51
CA LEU A 24 -2.41 -5.30 13.58
C LEU A 24 -3.03 -5.29 14.99
N ARG A 25 -4.25 -4.78 15.17
CA ARG A 25 -4.92 -4.77 16.48
C ARG A 25 -5.31 -6.19 16.90
N LYS A 26 -4.74 -6.66 18.00
CA LYS A 26 -4.97 -8.02 18.52
C LYS A 26 -6.37 -8.20 19.09
N GLU A 27 -7.05 -7.12 19.48
CA GLU A 27 -8.44 -7.19 19.98
C GLU A 27 -9.46 -7.49 18.88
N LEU A 28 -9.11 -7.31 17.60
CA LEU A 28 -10.02 -7.58 16.50
C LEU A 28 -10.10 -9.07 16.16
N PRO A 29 -11.27 -9.60 15.77
CA PRO A 29 -11.40 -10.96 15.28
C PRO A 29 -10.44 -11.23 14.11
N THR A 30 -9.85 -12.43 14.06
CA THR A 30 -8.89 -12.85 13.01
C THR A 30 -9.40 -12.57 11.60
N ALA A 31 -10.68 -12.87 11.31
CA ALA A 31 -11.28 -12.59 10.02
C ALA A 31 -11.29 -11.09 9.66
N ARG A 32 -11.56 -10.22 10.65
CA ARG A 32 -11.52 -8.77 10.45
C ARG A 32 -10.08 -8.30 10.25
N ARG A 33 -9.13 -8.79 11.06
CA ARG A 33 -7.71 -8.50 10.87
C ARG A 33 -7.23 -8.86 9.47
N ALA A 34 -7.58 -10.06 8.99
CA ALA A 34 -7.23 -10.52 7.65
C ALA A 34 -7.82 -9.61 6.55
N MET A 35 -9.08 -9.18 6.71
CA MET A 35 -9.71 -8.24 5.78
C MET A 35 -8.97 -6.89 5.72
N GLU A 36 -8.60 -6.32 6.87
CA GLU A 36 -7.86 -5.06 6.93
C GLU A 36 -6.46 -5.20 6.29
N ILE A 37 -5.71 -6.25 6.62
CA ILE A 37 -4.39 -6.48 6.00
C ILE A 37 -4.51 -6.71 4.48
N ALA A 38 -5.54 -7.43 4.02
CA ALA A 38 -5.79 -7.62 2.59
C ALA A 38 -6.10 -6.30 1.87
N GLN A 39 -6.86 -5.41 2.51
CA GLN A 39 -7.15 -4.09 1.98
C GLN A 39 -5.90 -3.20 1.92
N ALA A 40 -5.05 -3.24 2.96
CA ALA A 40 -3.75 -2.56 2.97
C ALA A 40 -2.89 -3.01 1.78
N ARG A 41 -2.74 -4.33 1.59
CA ARG A 41 -2.00 -4.93 0.47
C ARG A 41 -2.51 -4.42 -0.90
N SER A 42 -3.82 -4.43 -1.11
CA SER A 42 -4.44 -4.00 -2.38
C SER A 42 -4.14 -2.53 -2.69
N LEU A 43 -4.23 -1.66 -1.69
CA LEU A 43 -3.98 -0.23 -1.85
C LEU A 43 -2.49 0.07 -2.10
N ASP A 44 -1.58 -0.61 -1.40
CA ASP A 44 -0.14 -0.49 -1.65
C ASP A 44 0.22 -0.99 -3.06
N GLN A 45 -0.41 -2.07 -3.54
CA GLN A 45 -0.25 -2.55 -4.92
C GLN A 45 -0.69 -1.51 -5.95
N GLN A 46 -1.88 -0.93 -5.78
CA GLN A 46 -2.36 0.14 -6.66
C GLN A 46 -1.44 1.37 -6.63
N SER A 47 -0.92 1.74 -5.45
CA SER A 47 0.04 2.83 -5.33
C SER A 47 1.33 2.53 -6.11
N LEU A 48 1.87 1.31 -5.95
CA LEU A 48 3.07 0.86 -6.65
C LEU A 48 2.88 0.86 -8.17
N GLU A 49 1.74 0.40 -8.67
CA GLU A 49 1.41 0.40 -10.09
C GLU A 49 1.39 1.83 -10.66
N ILE A 50 0.75 2.77 -9.96
CA ILE A 50 0.71 4.19 -10.37
C ILE A 50 2.13 4.78 -10.40
N LEU A 51 2.94 4.55 -9.37
CA LEU A 51 4.30 5.09 -9.31
C LEU A 51 5.20 4.47 -10.40
N ARG A 52 5.05 3.17 -10.69
CA ARG A 52 5.74 2.51 -11.81
C ARG A 52 5.31 3.07 -13.17
N GLU A 53 4.03 3.36 -13.35
CA GLU A 53 3.54 4.03 -14.55
C GLU A 53 4.13 5.43 -14.69
N MET A 54 4.15 6.21 -13.62
CA MET A 54 4.78 7.54 -13.61
C MET A 54 6.28 7.46 -13.94
N GLN A 55 6.99 6.45 -13.42
CA GLN A 55 8.41 6.21 -13.72
C GLN A 55 8.61 5.90 -15.21
N ARG A 56 7.84 4.96 -15.76
CA ARG A 56 7.89 4.60 -17.19
C ARG A 56 7.62 5.78 -18.10
N ASN A 57 6.70 6.66 -17.69
CA ASN A 57 6.33 7.86 -18.43
C ASN A 57 7.29 9.05 -18.20
N GLY A 58 8.36 8.89 -17.41
CA GLY A 58 9.30 9.98 -17.09
C GLY A 58 8.68 11.13 -16.30
N THR A 59 7.58 10.87 -15.58
CA THR A 59 6.81 11.87 -14.82
C THR A 59 6.84 11.67 -13.31
N LEU A 60 7.60 10.67 -12.84
CA LEU A 60 7.82 10.45 -11.42
C LEU A 60 8.62 11.61 -10.83
N ILE A 61 8.05 12.28 -9.84
CA ILE A 61 8.78 13.31 -9.10
C ILE A 61 9.72 12.65 -8.07
N PRO A 62 10.90 13.24 -7.78
CA PRO A 62 11.88 12.65 -6.86
C PRO A 62 11.33 12.31 -5.48
N ALA A 63 10.35 13.09 -4.99
CA ALA A 63 9.71 12.86 -3.69
C ALA A 63 9.04 11.47 -3.56
N TYR A 64 8.61 10.86 -4.67
CA TYR A 64 7.96 9.55 -4.67
C TYR A 64 8.92 8.39 -5.01
N ALA A 65 10.21 8.67 -5.21
CA ALA A 65 11.19 7.63 -5.53
C ALA A 65 11.48 6.71 -4.33
N GLY A 66 11.36 7.21 -3.10
CA GLY A 66 11.43 6.40 -1.89
C GLY A 66 10.28 5.40 -1.81
N ASP A 67 9.06 5.88 -1.99
CA ASP A 67 7.83 5.08 -1.98
C ASP A 67 7.89 3.92 -2.98
N LEU A 68 8.42 4.17 -4.17
CA LEU A 68 8.60 3.14 -5.20
C LEU A 68 9.52 1.98 -4.73
N LYS A 69 10.50 2.27 -3.86
CA LYS A 69 11.41 1.27 -3.27
C LYS A 69 10.79 0.57 -2.06
N ASP A 70 10.03 1.28 -1.24
CA ASP A 70 9.50 0.79 0.03
C ASP A 70 8.23 -0.06 -0.13
N LEU A 71 7.35 0.30 -1.08
CA LEU A 71 6.06 -0.37 -1.29
C LEU A 71 6.17 -1.91 -1.49
N PRO A 72 7.14 -2.45 -2.25
CA PRO A 72 7.35 -3.89 -2.33
C PRO A 72 7.55 -4.58 -0.97
N GLU A 73 8.27 -3.93 -0.04
CA GLU A 73 8.49 -4.47 1.30
C GLU A 73 7.19 -4.47 2.12
N PHE A 74 6.39 -3.41 2.03
CA PHE A 74 5.10 -3.32 2.72
C PHE A 74 4.10 -4.36 2.19
N ILE A 75 4.05 -4.58 0.88
CA ILE A 75 3.24 -5.63 0.26
C ILE A 75 3.68 -7.00 0.78
N ALA A 76 4.99 -7.28 0.79
CA ALA A 76 5.51 -8.55 1.30
C ALA A 76 5.22 -8.75 2.80
N ARG A 77 5.25 -7.67 3.60
CA ARG A 77 4.84 -7.71 5.00
C ARG A 77 3.37 -8.08 5.15
N CYS A 78 2.48 -7.44 4.40
CA CYS A 78 1.05 -7.78 4.42
C CYS A 78 0.81 -9.25 4.03
N GLU A 79 1.56 -9.78 3.06
CA GLU A 79 1.47 -11.19 2.67
C GLU A 79 1.89 -12.15 3.78
N ARG A 80 2.98 -11.85 4.51
CA ARG A 80 3.40 -12.62 5.68
C ARG A 80 2.36 -12.58 6.80
N GLU A 81 1.81 -11.40 7.09
CA GLU A 81 0.76 -11.25 8.10
C GLU A 81 -0.50 -12.04 7.72
N LEU A 82 -0.94 -11.96 6.46
CA LEU A 82 -2.08 -12.75 5.98
C LEU A 82 -1.84 -14.25 6.09
N ALA A 83 -0.62 -14.72 5.79
CA ALA A 83 -0.26 -16.13 5.96
C ALA A 83 -0.29 -16.57 7.43
N SER A 84 0.03 -15.68 8.37
CA SER A 84 -0.02 -15.96 9.82
C SER A 84 -1.43 -15.98 10.43
N LEU A 85 -2.41 -15.41 9.71
CA LEU A 85 -3.81 -15.33 10.14
C LEU A 85 -4.68 -16.47 9.58
N ARG A 86 -4.09 -17.37 8.78
CA ARG A 86 -4.72 -18.60 8.28
C ARG A 86 -4.51 -19.74 9.27
#